data_AF-A0A076H4Z0-F1
#
_entry.id   AF-A0A076H4Z0-F1
#
_cell.length_a   1.000
_cell.length_b   1.000
_cell.length_c   1.000
_cell.angle_alpha   90.00
_cell.angle_beta   90.00
_cell.angle_gamma   90.00
#
_symmetry.space_group_name_H-M   'P 1'
#
loop_
_entity.id
_entity.type
_entity.pdbx_description
1 polymer ?
#
loop_
_entity_poly.entity_id
_entity_poly.type
_entity_poly.pdbx_seq_one_letter_code
_entity_poly.pdbx_strand_id
1 'polypeptide(L)'
;MIPKKNGDPSGDSPTAKKIISTAVQRVSNHLPKSAKVVPLLRPGTFVMLENQPTDLPPFQLIQCRGGRCWVRQQAWGQYVHWEVEHKRLRAA
;
A
#
# COMPACT_ATOMS: atom_id res chain seq x y z
N MET A 1 79.27 1.64 -26.92
CA MET A 1 78.19 1.09 -27.78
C MET A 1 77.17 2.20 -28.03
N ILE A 2 76.84 2.45 -29.29
CA ILE A 2 75.92 3.46 -29.90
C ILE A 2 74.82 2.62 -30.63
N PRO A 3 73.57 3.07 -30.96
CA PRO A 3 72.91 4.40 -30.90
C PRO A 3 71.59 4.44 -30.08
N LYS A 4 71.14 5.60 -29.56
CA LYS A 4 70.21 6.62 -30.12
C LYS A 4 68.79 6.18 -30.51
N LYS A 5 67.88 7.14 -30.28
CA LYS A 5 66.54 7.38 -30.86
C LYS A 5 65.37 6.69 -30.16
N ASN A 6 64.19 7.29 -30.00
CA ASN A 6 63.62 8.60 -30.31
C ASN A 6 62.17 8.57 -29.79
N GLY A 7 61.58 9.74 -29.54
CA GLY A 7 60.22 10.02 -30.01
C GLY A 7 59.10 9.98 -28.98
N ASP A 8 58.66 11.16 -28.55
CA ASP A 8 57.22 11.47 -28.54
C ASP A 8 56.73 11.48 -30.00
N PRO A 9 55.51 10.99 -30.31
CA PRO A 9 54.36 11.89 -30.23
C PRO A 9 53.00 11.23 -29.90
N SER A 10 52.09 12.09 -29.43
CA SER A 10 50.67 12.25 -29.76
C SER A 10 49.87 11.11 -30.41
N GLY A 11 48.65 10.95 -29.89
CA GLY A 11 47.46 10.62 -30.69
C GLY A 11 47.03 9.16 -30.65
N ASP A 12 45.94 8.86 -29.95
CA ASP A 12 44.63 8.69 -30.57
C ASP A 12 43.66 7.95 -29.64
N SER A 13 42.47 8.53 -29.50
CA SER A 13 41.32 7.86 -28.90
C SER A 13 40.84 6.72 -29.81
N PRO A 14 40.35 5.62 -29.22
CA PRO A 14 39.28 4.88 -29.86
C PRO A 14 38.08 4.71 -28.92
N THR A 15 37.03 5.45 -29.25
CA THR A 15 35.65 4.99 -29.48
C THR A 15 35.12 3.83 -28.60
N ALA A 16 34.15 4.23 -27.77
CA ALA A 16 33.08 3.47 -27.12
C ALA A 16 32.89 1.99 -27.49
N LYS A 17 32.85 1.14 -26.46
CA LYS A 17 32.03 -0.09 -26.46
C LYS A 17 31.11 -0.09 -25.24
N LYS A 18 29.82 0.14 -25.51
CA LYS A 18 28.71 0.09 -24.57
C LYS A 18 28.59 -1.33 -24.01
N ILE A 19 29.01 -1.52 -22.76
CA ILE A 19 28.82 -2.78 -22.05
C ILE A 19 27.32 -2.92 -21.77
N ILE A 20 26.69 -3.90 -22.42
CA ILE A 20 25.32 -4.31 -22.10
C ILE A 20 25.39 -5.00 -20.74
N SER A 21 25.05 -4.28 -19.68
CA SER A 21 24.84 -4.88 -18.37
C SER A 21 23.51 -5.61 -18.41
N THR A 22 23.55 -6.93 -18.60
CA THR A 22 22.37 -7.79 -18.45
C THR A 22 22.04 -7.87 -16.97
N ALA A 23 21.28 -6.89 -16.47
CA ALA A 23 20.66 -6.99 -15.17
C ALA A 23 19.64 -8.15 -15.22
N VAL A 24 19.98 -9.26 -14.57
CA VAL A 24 19.03 -10.33 -14.30
C VAL A 24 17.96 -9.73 -13.39
N GLN A 25 16.84 -9.33 -13.97
CA GLN A 25 15.69 -8.84 -13.22
C GLN A 25 15.21 -10.00 -12.34
N ARG A 26 15.43 -9.88 -11.03
CA ARG A 26 14.73 -10.70 -10.04
C ARG A 26 13.23 -10.49 -10.28
N VAL A 27 12.58 -11.49 -10.86
CA VAL A 27 11.13 -11.54 -10.94
C VAL A 27 10.66 -11.69 -9.49
N SER A 28 10.27 -10.59 -8.86
CA SER A 28 9.55 -10.67 -7.59
C SER A 28 8.22 -11.32 -7.90
N ASN A 29 8.09 -12.60 -7.57
CA ASN A 29 6.84 -13.35 -7.60
C ASN A 29 5.92 -12.80 -6.51
N HIS A 30 5.40 -11.59 -6.69
CA HIS A 30 4.25 -11.10 -5.96
C HIS A 30 3.03 -11.76 -6.58
N LEU A 31 2.75 -13.00 -6.17
CA LEU A 31 1.46 -13.61 -6.44
C LEU A 31 0.39 -12.64 -5.91
N PRO A 32 -0.51 -12.10 -6.75
CA PRO A 32 -1.56 -11.22 -6.28
C PRO A 32 -2.38 -11.98 -5.25
N LYS A 33 -2.29 -11.57 -3.99
CA LYS A 33 -3.15 -12.10 -2.93
C LYS A 33 -4.59 -11.86 -3.39
N SER A 34 -5.37 -12.94 -3.47
CA SER A 34 -6.80 -12.89 -3.79
C SER A 34 -7.44 -11.75 -2.99
N ALA A 35 -7.97 -10.75 -3.71
CA ALA A 35 -8.65 -9.64 -3.08
C ALA A 35 -9.87 -10.20 -2.36
N LYS A 36 -9.82 -10.25 -1.02
CA LYS A 36 -10.95 -10.65 -0.20
C LYS A 36 -12.09 -9.68 -0.52
N VAL A 37 -13.13 -10.16 -1.21
CA VAL A 37 -14.34 -9.40 -1.46
C VAL A 37 -15.03 -9.20 -0.12
N VAL A 38 -15.05 -7.96 0.35
CA VAL A 38 -15.66 -7.57 1.61
C VAL A 38 -17.03 -6.97 1.30
N PRO A 39 -18.13 -7.46 1.91
CA PRO A 39 -19.45 -6.88 1.72
C PRO A 39 -19.42 -5.36 1.94
N LEU A 40 -19.91 -4.60 0.97
CA LEU A 40 -19.86 -3.15 1.03
C LEU A 40 -20.91 -2.61 2.00
N LEU A 41 -20.49 -2.34 3.24
CA LEU A 41 -21.23 -1.47 4.15
C LEU A 41 -21.18 -0.04 3.60
N ARG A 42 -22.34 0.56 3.34
CA ARG A 42 -22.45 1.89 2.72
C ARG A 42 -22.43 2.98 3.80
N PRO A 43 -21.80 4.13 3.56
CA PRO A 43 -21.97 5.31 4.41
C PRO A 43 -23.44 5.55 4.77
N GLY A 44 -23.69 5.89 6.03
CA GLY A 44 -25.02 6.12 6.58
C GLY A 44 -25.75 4.88 7.08
N THR A 45 -25.29 3.66 6.79
CA THR A 45 -25.93 2.44 7.34
C THR A 45 -25.74 2.33 8.83
N PHE A 46 -26.75 1.80 9.52
CA PHE A 46 -26.62 1.39 10.90
C PHE A 46 -25.93 0.04 11.01
N VAL A 47 -24.97 -0.05 11.92
CA VAL A 47 -24.12 -1.21 12.11
C VAL A 47 -24.02 -1.54 13.59
N MET A 48 -23.90 -2.82 13.88
CA MET A 48 -23.57 -3.31 15.22
C MET A 48 -22.14 -3.82 15.28
N LEU A 49 -21.51 -3.67 16.45
CA LEU A 49 -20.25 -4.33 16.73
C LEU A 49 -20.49 -5.80 17.07
N GLU A 50 -19.52 -6.65 16.72
CA GLU A 50 -19.42 -7.99 17.27
C GLU A 50 -19.34 -7.90 18.79
N ASN A 51 -20.21 -8.66 19.48
CA ASN A 51 -20.38 -8.63 20.93
C ASN A 51 -20.86 -7.28 21.50
N GLN A 52 -21.59 -6.49 20.71
CA GLN A 52 -22.27 -5.29 21.20
C GLN A 52 -23.32 -5.67 22.27
N PRO A 53 -23.30 -5.01 23.44
CA PRO A 53 -24.37 -5.12 24.44
C PRO A 53 -25.74 -4.77 23.85
N THR A 54 -26.79 -5.49 24.26
CA THR A 54 -28.15 -5.34 23.71
C THR A 54 -28.81 -4.00 24.05
N ASP A 55 -28.35 -3.35 25.10
CA ASP A 55 -28.79 -2.02 25.57
C ASP A 55 -28.10 -0.87 24.83
N LEU A 56 -27.04 -1.15 24.06
CA LEU A 56 -26.34 -0.15 23.28
C LEU A 56 -26.99 -0.01 21.89
N PRO A 57 -27.37 1.20 21.44
CA PRO A 57 -27.98 1.41 20.13
C PRO A 57 -26.97 1.16 18.99
N PRO A 58 -27.45 0.87 17.76
CA PRO A 58 -26.59 0.77 16.59
C PRO A 58 -25.76 2.03 16.34
N PHE A 59 -24.57 1.84 15.76
CA PHE A 59 -23.73 2.95 15.33
C PHE A 59 -24.06 3.31 13.89
N GLN A 60 -23.87 4.57 13.52
CA GLN A 60 -23.95 4.96 12.11
C GLN A 60 -22.57 4.87 11.47
N LEU A 61 -22.49 4.16 10.34
CA LEU A 61 -21.30 4.10 9.53
C LEU A 61 -21.05 5.43 8.83
N ILE A 62 -19.83 5.95 8.92
CA ILE A 62 -19.41 7.16 8.21
C ILE A 62 -18.77 6.78 6.89
N GLN A 63 -17.73 5.94 6.94
CA GLN A 63 -17.00 5.49 5.75
C GLN A 63 -16.15 4.26 6.08
N CYS A 64 -15.76 3.51 5.05
CA CYS A 64 -14.76 2.46 5.18
C CYS A 64 -13.58 2.70 4.23
N ARG A 65 -12.35 2.52 4.73
CA ARG A 65 -11.10 2.66 3.98
C ARG A 65 -10.11 1.59 4.44
N GLY A 66 -9.57 0.82 3.49
CA GLY A 66 -8.51 -0.16 3.79
C GLY A 66 -8.91 -1.26 4.80
N GLY A 67 -10.17 -1.71 4.78
CA GLY A 67 -10.66 -2.75 5.70
C GLY A 67 -11.01 -2.25 7.11
N ARG A 68 -10.94 -0.93 7.33
CA ARG A 68 -11.39 -0.26 8.56
C ARG A 68 -12.55 0.66 8.26
N CYS A 69 -13.38 0.90 9.26
CA CYS A 69 -14.59 1.66 9.15
C CYS A 69 -14.67 2.66 10.30
N TRP A 70 -15.08 3.88 9.98
CA TRP A 70 -15.35 4.93 10.95
C TRP A 70 -16.83 4.91 11.29
N VAL A 71 -17.14 4.88 12.58
CA VAL A 71 -18.52 4.85 13.08
C VAL A 71 -18.76 5.94 14.10
N ARG A 72 -20.02 6.34 14.28
CA ARG A 72 -20.46 7.28 15.32
C ARG A 72 -21.59 6.72 16.16
N GLN A 73 -21.61 7.07 17.44
CA GLN A 73 -22.75 6.81 18.31
C GLN A 73 -23.90 7.77 18.03
N GLN A 74 -25.12 7.29 18.26
CA GLN A 74 -26.32 8.12 18.14
C GLN A 74 -26.65 8.92 19.41
N ALA A 75 -26.25 8.45 20.59
CA ALA A 75 -26.83 8.93 21.85
C ALA A 75 -25.84 9.51 22.88
N TRP A 76 -24.52 9.35 22.74
CA TRP A 76 -23.54 9.72 23.79
C TRP A 76 -22.81 11.04 23.53
N GLY A 77 -23.53 12.06 23.07
CA GLY A 77 -22.98 13.40 22.83
C GLY A 77 -22.45 13.57 21.40
N GLN A 78 -22.08 14.81 21.08
CA GLN A 78 -22.11 15.26 19.69
C GLN A 78 -21.03 14.69 18.75
N TYR A 79 -19.96 14.04 19.25
CA TYR A 79 -18.79 13.78 18.40
C TYR A 79 -18.00 12.51 18.71
N VAL A 80 -18.59 11.48 19.33
CA VAL A 80 -17.85 10.23 19.57
C VAL A 80 -17.75 9.42 18.28
N HIS A 81 -16.62 9.58 17.61
CA HIS A 81 -16.21 8.89 16.39
C HIS A 81 -15.01 8.00 16.66
N TRP A 82 -14.99 6.79 16.12
CA TRP A 82 -13.81 5.95 16.19
C TRP A 82 -13.72 4.97 15.03
N GLU A 83 -12.53 4.38 14.91
CA GLU A 83 -12.20 3.40 13.90
C GLU A 83 -12.38 1.97 14.43
N VAL A 84 -12.97 1.11 13.61
CA VAL A 84 -13.18 -0.31 13.89
C VAL A 84 -12.87 -1.14 12.66
N GLU A 85 -12.42 -2.38 12.89
CA GLU A 85 -12.19 -3.32 11.80
C GLU A 85 -13.51 -3.69 11.14
N HIS A 86 -13.56 -3.67 9.80
CA HIS A 86 -14.77 -3.99 9.06
C HIS A 86 -15.35 -5.37 9.42
N LYS A 87 -14.49 -6.37 9.63
CA LYS A 87 -14.91 -7.75 9.98
C LYS A 87 -15.68 -7.84 11.30
N ARG A 88 -15.57 -6.83 12.16
CA ARG A 88 -16.27 -6.74 13.45
C ARG A 88 -17.59 -5.99 13.35
N LEU A 89 -17.95 -5.51 12.16
CA LEU A 89 -19.20 -4.83 11.90
C LEU A 89 -20.17 -5.74 11.17
N ARG A 90 -21.43 -5.69 11.58
CA ARG A 90 -22.56 -6.28 10.87
C ARG A 90 -23.62 -5.21 10.65
N ALA A 91 -24.41 -5.34 9.57
CA ALA A 91 -25.62 -4.54 9.44
C ALA A 91 -26.52 -4.80 10.66
N ALA A 92 -27.11 -3.74 11.21
CA ALA A 92 -28.04 -3.82 12.34
C ALA A 92 -29.39 -4.40 11.91
#